data_AF-A0A7S4RRQ4-F1
#
_entry.id   AF-A0A7S4RRQ4-F1
#
_cell.length_a   1.000
_cell.length_b   1.000
_cell.length_c   1.000
_cell.angle_alpha   90.00
_cell.angle_beta   90.00
_cell.angle_gamma   90.00
#
_symmetry.space_group_name_H-M   'P 1'
#
loop_
_entity.id
_entity.type
_entity.pdbx_description
1 polymer ?
#
loop_
_entity_poly.entity_id
_entity_poly.type
_entity_poly.pdbx_seq_one_letter_code
_entity_poly.pdbx_strand_id
1 'polypeptide(L)'
;VGLKQGCATISDLSFVFMRNKGELSLGVIARTLQRPEGCVLPSFVFRSYEMLDLKHEMDMMFANQHSDLQKCIKTYGGGDLDAGITRILLNFELLKFDDPINPRSWANDSYVFSVVLHEVRHGNALHRTIQNVTEQAPHFQKEDGPVATIWRQEYSDRAKNLMTTLYEELPRHYIHIPLTFDVRVSTKPVEFYYWQQRLIELTVFYPRIDPQIHFSHGSNLNETGYPIWVFAGFDPVRMGNDTEGNALTLCVYSRKSGRLIKLDTDARALLGLERGGTNFCQGLTIIVDDRNGNLPLSPTKQDIAFGEEANGDIHKDNLYSWIGAIANCYYN
;
A
#
# COMPACT_ATOMS: atom_id res chain seq x y z
N VAL A 1 -12.24 -1.32 1.16
CA VAL A 1 -11.87 -1.04 -0.25
C VAL A 1 -10.38 -1.22 -0.48
N GLY A 2 -9.51 -0.53 0.27
CA GLY A 2 -8.04 -0.64 0.11
C GLY A 2 -7.49 -2.07 0.21
N LEU A 3 -7.94 -2.87 1.18
CA LEU A 3 -7.50 -4.28 1.30
C LEU A 3 -7.82 -5.11 0.06
N LYS A 4 -9.03 -4.95 -0.50
CA LYS A 4 -9.47 -5.70 -1.70
C LYS A 4 -8.62 -5.33 -2.91
N GLN A 5 -8.39 -4.04 -3.13
CA GLN A 5 -7.53 -3.55 -4.21
C GLN A 5 -6.11 -4.07 -4.03
N GLY A 6 -5.54 -3.95 -2.82
CA GLY A 6 -4.21 -4.46 -2.51
C GLY A 6 -4.08 -5.95 -2.82
N CYS A 7 -4.99 -6.78 -2.30
CA CYS A 7 -5.01 -8.22 -2.58
C CYS A 7 -5.08 -8.50 -4.09
N ALA A 8 -6.03 -7.88 -4.80
CA ALA A 8 -6.23 -8.08 -6.24
C ALA A 8 -5.03 -7.63 -7.10
N THR A 9 -4.26 -6.64 -6.64
CA THR A 9 -3.05 -6.18 -7.34
C THR A 9 -1.89 -7.15 -7.19
N ILE A 10 -1.72 -7.74 -6.00
CA ILE A 10 -0.53 -8.54 -5.65
C ILE A 10 -0.76 -10.04 -5.67
N SER A 11 -2.00 -10.51 -5.81
CA SER A 11 -2.35 -11.94 -5.79
C SER A 11 -3.69 -12.20 -6.49
N ASP A 12 -3.80 -13.34 -7.15
CA ASP A 12 -5.08 -13.79 -7.75
C ASP A 12 -5.99 -14.51 -6.75
N LEU A 13 -5.48 -14.89 -5.59
CA LEU A 13 -6.19 -15.62 -4.55
C LEU A 13 -5.68 -15.19 -3.17
N SER A 14 -6.54 -14.60 -2.37
CA SER A 14 -6.22 -14.16 -1.03
C SER A 14 -7.29 -14.60 -0.05
N PHE A 15 -6.85 -14.92 1.17
CA PHE A 15 -7.71 -15.31 2.28
C PHE A 15 -7.56 -14.28 3.39
N VAL A 16 -8.69 -13.87 3.97
CA VAL A 16 -8.73 -12.93 5.09
C VAL A 16 -9.27 -13.70 6.29
N PHE A 17 -8.44 -13.93 7.28
CA PHE A 17 -8.80 -14.59 8.52
C PHE A 17 -9.07 -13.51 9.56
N MET A 18 -10.15 -13.63 10.33
CA MET A 18 -10.45 -12.69 11.40
C MET A 18 -10.85 -13.43 12.65
N ARG A 19 -10.45 -12.88 13.81
CA ARG A 19 -10.92 -13.31 15.12
C ARG A 19 -11.44 -12.09 15.87
N ASN A 20 -12.71 -12.13 16.25
CA ASN A 20 -13.40 -11.04 16.92
C ASN A 20 -14.14 -11.58 18.15
N LYS A 21 -13.63 -11.30 19.35
CA LYS A 21 -14.19 -11.78 20.63
C LYS A 21 -14.52 -13.28 20.65
N GLY A 22 -13.62 -14.10 20.09
CA GLY A 22 -13.79 -15.55 20.03
C GLY A 22 -14.56 -16.06 18.81
N GLU A 23 -15.16 -15.19 18.00
CA GLU A 23 -15.74 -15.58 16.71
C GLU A 23 -14.67 -15.61 15.62
N LEU A 24 -14.63 -16.67 14.83
CA LEU A 24 -13.72 -16.81 13.71
C LEU A 24 -14.46 -16.56 12.40
N SER A 25 -13.79 -15.89 11.48
CA SER A 25 -14.34 -15.71 10.13
C SER A 25 -13.26 -15.77 9.06
N LEU A 26 -13.70 -16.21 7.88
CA LEU A 26 -12.90 -16.34 6.67
C LEU A 26 -13.54 -15.54 5.55
N GLY A 27 -12.80 -14.63 4.94
CA GLY A 27 -13.12 -14.00 3.68
C GLY A 27 -12.26 -14.56 2.56
N VAL A 28 -12.83 -14.74 1.36
CA VAL A 28 -12.08 -15.16 0.18
C VAL A 28 -12.15 -14.09 -0.90
N ILE A 29 -10.99 -13.67 -1.39
CA ILE A 29 -10.84 -12.70 -2.47
C ILE A 29 -10.09 -13.41 -3.59
N ALA A 30 -10.77 -13.72 -4.68
CA ALA A 30 -10.13 -14.41 -5.81
C ALA A 30 -10.56 -13.81 -7.15
N ARG A 31 -9.63 -13.78 -8.11
CA ARG A 31 -9.91 -13.32 -9.49
C ARG A 31 -11.02 -14.14 -10.14
N THR A 32 -11.02 -15.45 -9.91
CA THR A 32 -12.04 -16.38 -10.44
C THR A 32 -13.44 -16.12 -9.91
N LEU A 33 -13.57 -15.37 -8.80
CA LEU A 33 -14.85 -14.96 -8.21
C LEU A 33 -15.31 -13.57 -8.68
N GLN A 34 -14.54 -12.90 -9.54
CA GLN A 34 -14.90 -11.62 -10.12
C GLN A 34 -15.55 -11.86 -11.49
N ARG A 35 -16.82 -11.46 -11.64
CA ARG A 35 -17.59 -11.67 -12.86
C ARG A 35 -18.00 -10.33 -13.48
N PRO A 36 -18.30 -10.26 -14.79
CA PRO A 36 -18.78 -9.04 -15.43
C PRO A 36 -20.05 -8.47 -14.77
N GLU A 37 -20.92 -9.35 -14.26
CA GLU A 37 -22.18 -8.98 -13.63
C GLU A 37 -22.01 -8.53 -12.17
N GLY A 38 -20.84 -8.77 -11.56
CA GLY A 38 -20.56 -8.37 -10.20
C GLY A 38 -19.41 -9.14 -9.53
N CYS A 39 -18.95 -8.58 -8.41
CA CYS A 39 -17.94 -9.20 -7.55
C CYS A 39 -18.58 -10.16 -6.54
N VAL A 40 -18.14 -11.41 -6.50
CA VAL A 40 -18.48 -12.35 -5.44
C VAL A 40 -17.37 -12.32 -4.38
N LEU A 41 -17.76 -12.10 -3.13
CA LEU A 41 -16.86 -12.01 -1.98
C LEU A 41 -17.36 -12.91 -0.85
N PRO A 42 -17.09 -14.23 -0.93
CA PRO A 42 -17.53 -15.17 0.08
C PRO A 42 -16.97 -14.81 1.45
N SER A 43 -17.83 -14.86 2.46
CA SER A 43 -17.48 -14.65 3.84
C SER A 43 -18.20 -15.68 4.71
N PHE A 44 -17.45 -16.32 5.59
CA PHE A 44 -17.90 -17.38 6.47
C PHE A 44 -17.62 -16.97 7.91
N VAL A 45 -18.57 -17.28 8.78
CA VAL A 45 -18.45 -17.11 10.22
C VAL A 45 -18.61 -18.49 10.84
N PHE A 46 -17.67 -18.89 11.67
CA PHE A 46 -17.64 -20.21 12.28
C PHE A 46 -18.03 -20.13 13.74
N ARG A 47 -18.85 -21.09 14.17
CA ARG A 47 -19.30 -21.22 15.57
C ARG A 47 -18.29 -21.97 16.42
N SER A 48 -17.55 -22.88 15.80
CA SER A 48 -16.64 -23.78 16.50
C SER A 48 -15.30 -23.10 16.80
N TYR A 49 -14.89 -23.12 18.06
CA TYR A 49 -13.57 -22.66 18.47
C TYR A 49 -12.55 -23.80 18.62
N GLU A 50 -12.99 -25.05 18.70
CA GLU A 50 -12.09 -26.21 18.69
C GLU A 50 -11.72 -26.58 17.25
N MET A 51 -10.45 -26.94 17.00
CA MET A 51 -9.94 -27.18 15.64
C MET A 51 -10.64 -28.34 14.93
N LEU A 52 -10.94 -29.42 15.65
CA LEU A 52 -11.58 -30.59 15.06
C LEU A 52 -13.01 -30.27 14.61
N ASP A 53 -13.77 -29.58 15.46
CA ASP A 53 -15.13 -29.14 15.16
C ASP A 53 -15.14 -28.09 14.04
N LEU A 54 -14.15 -27.19 14.05
CA LEU A 54 -13.98 -26.18 13.01
C LEU A 54 -13.69 -26.82 11.64
N LYS A 55 -12.85 -27.87 11.59
CA LYS A 55 -12.63 -28.64 10.36
C LYS A 55 -13.92 -29.23 9.83
N HIS A 56 -14.69 -29.89 10.70
CA HIS A 56 -15.96 -30.49 10.32
C HIS A 56 -16.98 -29.44 9.82
N GLU A 57 -17.05 -28.29 10.49
CA GLU A 57 -17.87 -27.15 10.07
C GLU A 57 -17.46 -26.63 8.68
N MET A 58 -16.15 -26.49 8.42
CA MET A 58 -15.61 -26.12 7.12
C MET A 58 -15.90 -27.15 6.03
N ASP A 59 -15.72 -28.44 6.31
CA ASP A 59 -16.00 -29.53 5.38
C ASP A 59 -17.48 -29.48 4.93
N MET A 60 -18.41 -29.35 5.89
CA MET A 60 -19.84 -29.22 5.60
C MET A 60 -20.16 -27.93 4.86
N MET A 61 -19.59 -26.79 5.25
CA MET A 61 -19.83 -25.52 4.58
C MET A 61 -19.35 -25.60 3.14
N PHE A 62 -18.07 -25.92 2.92
CA PHE A 62 -17.47 -25.85 1.59
C PHE A 62 -17.98 -26.92 0.63
N ALA A 63 -18.38 -28.10 1.11
CA ALA A 63 -19.03 -29.12 0.28
C ALA A 63 -20.33 -28.61 -0.37
N ASN A 64 -21.06 -27.71 0.31
CA ASN A 64 -22.35 -27.18 -0.15
C ASN A 64 -22.26 -25.83 -0.90
N GLN A 65 -21.06 -25.28 -1.09
CA GLN A 65 -20.85 -24.00 -1.77
C GLN A 65 -20.63 -24.13 -3.28
N HIS A 66 -20.67 -22.98 -3.98
CA HIS A 66 -20.36 -22.89 -5.41
C HIS A 66 -19.02 -23.56 -5.78
N SER A 67 -19.00 -24.22 -6.94
CA SER A 67 -17.83 -24.91 -7.53
C SER A 67 -16.58 -24.02 -7.60
N ASP A 68 -16.75 -22.72 -7.83
CA ASP A 68 -15.63 -21.77 -7.95
C ASP A 68 -14.91 -21.56 -6.62
N LEU A 69 -15.63 -21.54 -5.49
CA LEU A 69 -15.02 -21.43 -4.17
C LEU A 69 -14.23 -22.69 -3.82
N GLN A 70 -14.81 -23.86 -4.06
CA GLN A 70 -14.12 -25.13 -3.84
C GLN A 70 -12.83 -25.19 -4.67
N LYS A 71 -12.88 -24.68 -5.91
CA LYS A 71 -11.69 -24.56 -6.76
C LYS A 71 -10.63 -23.65 -6.13
N CYS A 72 -11.00 -22.50 -5.57
CA CYS A 72 -10.07 -21.63 -4.84
C CYS A 72 -9.39 -22.34 -3.65
N ILE A 73 -10.17 -23.06 -2.83
CA ILE A 73 -9.63 -23.78 -1.66
C ILE A 73 -8.72 -24.93 -2.13
N LYS A 74 -9.14 -25.70 -3.15
CA LYS A 74 -8.29 -26.72 -3.78
C LYS A 74 -7.00 -26.13 -4.31
N THR A 75 -7.04 -25.01 -5.03
CA THR A 75 -5.84 -24.32 -5.52
C THR A 75 -4.90 -23.97 -4.37
N TYR A 76 -5.42 -23.42 -3.27
CA TYR A 76 -4.63 -23.14 -2.08
C TYR A 76 -4.04 -24.40 -1.45
N GLY A 77 -4.74 -25.54 -1.52
CA GLY A 77 -4.29 -26.86 -1.10
C GLY A 77 -3.39 -27.62 -2.07
N GLY A 78 -3.00 -27.03 -3.21
CA GLY A 78 -2.18 -27.73 -4.21
C GLY A 78 -2.96 -28.66 -5.16
N GLY A 79 -4.28 -28.53 -5.21
CA GLY A 79 -5.20 -29.34 -6.02
C GLY A 79 -6.17 -30.16 -5.16
N ASP A 80 -5.85 -30.36 -3.89
CA ASP A 80 -6.66 -31.12 -2.94
C ASP A 80 -7.46 -30.21 -2.00
N LEU A 81 -8.73 -30.55 -1.77
CA LEU A 81 -9.65 -29.72 -0.98
C LEU A 81 -9.35 -29.84 0.51
N ASP A 82 -9.09 -31.04 1.00
CA ASP A 82 -8.84 -31.32 2.41
C ASP A 82 -7.50 -30.69 2.85
N ALA A 83 -6.48 -30.76 2.00
CA ALA A 83 -5.22 -30.06 2.19
C ALA A 83 -5.43 -28.53 2.22
N GLY A 84 -6.33 -27.99 1.38
CA GLY A 84 -6.69 -26.58 1.38
C GLY A 84 -7.36 -26.15 2.69
N ILE A 85 -8.31 -26.95 3.18
CA ILE A 85 -8.99 -26.74 4.47
C ILE A 85 -7.98 -26.83 5.62
N THR A 86 -7.09 -27.82 5.59
CA THR A 86 -6.02 -27.97 6.59
C THR A 86 -5.12 -26.73 6.64
N ARG A 87 -4.72 -26.18 5.49
CA ARG A 87 -3.94 -24.93 5.44
C ARG A 87 -4.73 -23.73 5.98
N ILE A 88 -6.02 -23.65 5.73
CA ILE A 88 -6.91 -22.62 6.30
C ILE A 88 -6.94 -22.75 7.83
N LEU A 89 -7.08 -23.96 8.37
CA LEU A 89 -7.08 -24.21 9.81
C LEU A 89 -5.77 -23.78 10.48
N LEU A 90 -4.62 -24.11 9.89
CA LEU A 90 -3.31 -23.66 10.38
C LEU A 90 -3.24 -22.14 10.53
N ASN A 91 -3.83 -21.38 9.61
CA ASN A 91 -3.88 -19.92 9.72
C ASN A 91 -4.79 -19.44 10.85
N PHE A 92 -5.86 -20.16 11.17
CA PHE A 92 -6.66 -19.88 12.37
C PHE A 92 -5.93 -20.22 13.66
N GLU A 93 -5.12 -21.28 13.69
CA GLU A 93 -4.27 -21.60 14.83
C GLU A 93 -3.30 -20.46 15.15
N LEU A 94 -2.69 -19.85 14.12
CA LEU A 94 -1.85 -18.65 14.28
C LEU A 94 -2.60 -17.45 14.87
N LEU A 95 -3.93 -17.36 14.70
CA LEU A 95 -4.74 -16.34 15.36
C LEU A 95 -5.08 -16.69 16.82
N LYS A 96 -4.98 -17.96 17.22
CA LYS A 96 -5.49 -18.46 18.50
C LYS A 96 -4.43 -18.66 19.54
N PHE A 97 -3.32 -19.28 19.17
CA PHE A 97 -2.35 -19.79 20.11
C PHE A 97 -1.14 -18.88 20.21
N ASP A 98 -0.52 -18.91 21.39
CA ASP A 98 0.82 -18.38 21.58
C ASP A 98 1.77 -19.19 20.71
N ASP A 99 2.20 -18.62 19.59
CA ASP A 99 3.32 -19.16 18.81
C ASP A 99 4.61 -18.82 19.58
N PRO A 100 5.32 -19.83 20.14
CA PRO A 100 6.53 -19.60 20.93
C PRO A 100 7.69 -19.05 20.09
N ILE A 101 7.61 -19.12 18.76
CA ILE A 101 8.61 -18.60 17.82
C ILE A 101 8.25 -17.19 17.37
N ASN A 102 6.95 -16.83 17.39
CA ASN A 102 6.50 -15.48 17.08
C ASN A 102 6.40 -14.64 18.37
N PRO A 103 7.31 -13.68 18.58
CA PRO A 103 7.36 -12.88 19.82
C PRO A 103 6.12 -12.01 20.05
N ARG A 104 5.17 -11.96 19.11
CA ARG A 104 3.83 -11.42 19.33
C ARG A 104 2.77 -12.41 18.88
N SER A 105 2.45 -13.29 19.80
CA SER A 105 1.18 -14.00 19.78
C SER A 105 0.01 -13.01 19.73
N TRP A 106 -0.94 -13.31 18.86
CA TRP A 106 -2.23 -12.64 18.80
C TRP A 106 -3.24 -13.22 19.79
N ALA A 107 -2.88 -14.25 20.57
CA ALA A 107 -3.78 -14.96 21.45
C ALA A 107 -4.52 -14.03 22.42
N ASN A 108 -3.88 -12.97 22.90
CA ASN A 108 -4.43 -12.02 23.86
C ASN A 108 -5.24 -10.88 23.22
N ASP A 109 -5.17 -10.70 21.90
CA ASP A 109 -5.81 -9.57 21.22
C ASP A 109 -7.26 -9.89 20.82
N SER A 110 -8.22 -9.13 21.34
CA SER A 110 -9.66 -9.41 21.10
C SER A 110 -10.10 -9.23 19.64
N TYR A 111 -9.33 -8.49 18.85
CA TYR A 111 -9.66 -8.13 17.48
C TYR A 111 -8.41 -8.24 16.62
N VAL A 112 -8.31 -9.32 15.84
CA VAL A 112 -7.19 -9.54 14.93
C VAL A 112 -7.67 -9.97 13.57
N PHE A 113 -6.92 -9.60 12.55
CA PHE A 113 -7.09 -10.15 11.22
C PHE A 113 -5.72 -10.45 10.59
N SER A 114 -5.69 -11.49 9.77
CA SER A 114 -4.55 -11.88 8.96
C SER A 114 -4.97 -11.99 7.51
N VAL A 115 -4.07 -11.62 6.62
CA VAL A 115 -4.30 -11.69 5.17
C VAL A 115 -3.22 -12.57 4.58
N VAL A 116 -3.63 -13.66 3.97
CA VAL A 116 -2.75 -14.58 3.27
C VAL A 116 -2.89 -14.35 1.79
N LEU A 117 -1.76 -14.08 1.13
CA LEU A 117 -1.67 -13.86 -0.30
C LEU A 117 -1.10 -15.13 -0.95
N HIS A 118 -1.89 -15.81 -1.77
CA HIS A 118 -1.41 -16.99 -2.50
C HIS A 118 -0.69 -16.55 -3.78
N GLU A 119 0.50 -17.09 -4.02
CA GLU A 119 1.32 -16.80 -5.22
C GLU A 119 1.53 -15.29 -5.47
N VAL A 120 2.23 -14.63 -4.56
CA VAL A 120 2.52 -13.19 -4.64
C VAL A 120 3.14 -12.81 -6.00
N ARG A 121 2.55 -11.79 -6.62
CA ARG A 121 3.00 -11.13 -7.84
C ARG A 121 3.79 -9.89 -7.47
N HIS A 122 5.11 -10.00 -7.51
CA HIS A 122 5.99 -8.88 -7.26
C HIS A 122 7.26 -9.04 -8.12
N GLY A 123 7.63 -7.98 -8.85
CA GLY A 123 8.75 -7.97 -9.80
C GLY A 123 8.44 -8.50 -11.20
N ASN A 124 9.29 -8.15 -12.17
CA ASN A 124 9.08 -8.38 -13.62
C ASN A 124 9.54 -9.76 -14.14
N ALA A 125 10.14 -10.61 -13.30
CA ALA A 125 10.95 -11.74 -13.78
C ALA A 125 10.16 -12.95 -14.30
N LEU A 126 8.87 -13.08 -13.98
CA LEU A 126 8.22 -14.39 -14.02
C LEU A 126 7.52 -14.73 -15.35
N HIS A 127 7.12 -13.75 -16.17
CA HIS A 127 6.35 -14.09 -17.38
C HIS A 127 7.18 -14.86 -18.42
N ARG A 128 8.51 -14.69 -18.45
CA ARG A 128 9.38 -15.38 -19.42
C ARG A 128 9.82 -16.77 -18.97
N THR A 129 10.15 -16.97 -17.68
CA THR A 129 10.68 -18.26 -17.21
C THR A 129 9.58 -19.31 -17.08
N ILE A 130 8.37 -18.92 -16.67
CA ILE A 130 7.24 -19.86 -16.54
C ILE A 130 6.76 -20.34 -17.91
N GLN A 131 6.67 -19.47 -18.94
CA GLN A 131 6.32 -19.94 -20.28
C GLN A 131 7.29 -21.03 -20.77
N ASN A 132 8.59 -20.81 -20.58
CA ASN A 132 9.62 -21.76 -21.02
C ASN A 132 9.62 -23.10 -20.27
N VAL A 133 9.30 -23.11 -18.97
CA VAL A 133 9.28 -24.35 -18.16
C VAL A 133 7.96 -25.11 -18.31
N THR A 134 6.83 -24.41 -18.47
CA THR A 134 5.51 -25.03 -18.55
C THR A 134 5.21 -25.60 -19.94
N GLU A 135 5.79 -25.03 -21.01
CA GLU A 135 5.69 -25.56 -22.37
C GLU A 135 6.46 -26.87 -22.58
N GLN A 136 7.41 -27.22 -21.71
CA GLN A 136 8.25 -28.41 -21.85
C GLN A 136 7.81 -29.61 -20.99
N ALA A 137 6.86 -29.47 -20.07
CA ALA A 137 6.49 -30.57 -19.16
C ALA A 137 5.03 -30.50 -18.63
N PRO A 138 4.03 -31.00 -19.37
CA PRO A 138 2.61 -30.88 -19.00
C PRO A 138 2.13 -31.80 -17.86
N HIS A 139 2.96 -32.74 -17.37
CA HIS A 139 2.49 -33.86 -16.53
C HIS A 139 3.26 -34.10 -15.22
N PHE A 140 4.07 -33.17 -14.73
CA PHE A 140 4.79 -33.39 -13.48
C PHE A 140 3.93 -33.10 -12.24
N GLN A 141 3.67 -34.15 -11.45
CA GLN A 141 3.08 -34.06 -10.12
C GLN A 141 3.97 -33.24 -9.19
N LYS A 142 3.34 -32.36 -8.42
CA LYS A 142 3.93 -31.12 -7.90
C LYS A 142 4.71 -31.24 -6.60
N GLU A 143 4.97 -32.43 -6.06
CA GLU A 143 5.20 -32.51 -4.61
C GLU A 143 6.66 -32.66 -4.16
N ASP A 144 7.55 -33.44 -4.81
CA ASP A 144 8.91 -33.65 -4.25
C ASP A 144 10.05 -33.75 -5.28
N GLY A 145 9.95 -33.00 -6.37
CA GLY A 145 11.01 -32.91 -7.39
C GLY A 145 11.92 -31.67 -7.23
N PRO A 146 13.11 -31.64 -7.87
CA PRO A 146 13.99 -30.46 -7.90
C PRO A 146 13.27 -29.20 -8.43
N VAL A 147 12.27 -29.38 -9.30
CA VAL A 147 11.39 -28.32 -9.79
C VAL A 147 10.59 -27.69 -8.64
N ALA A 148 9.99 -28.49 -7.74
CA ALA A 148 9.22 -27.97 -6.59
C ALA A 148 10.10 -27.16 -5.62
N THR A 149 11.37 -27.58 -5.43
CA THR A 149 12.34 -26.83 -4.63
C THR A 149 12.67 -25.47 -5.27
N ILE A 150 12.87 -25.43 -6.59
CA ILE A 150 13.09 -24.18 -7.33
C ILE A 150 11.88 -23.24 -7.17
N TRP A 151 10.66 -23.76 -7.32
CA TRP A 151 9.44 -22.97 -7.12
C TRP A 151 9.37 -22.37 -5.70
N ARG A 152 9.61 -23.17 -4.66
CA ARG A 152 9.58 -22.70 -3.26
C ARG A 152 10.62 -21.60 -3.02
N GLN A 153 11.82 -21.75 -3.57
CA GLN A 153 12.88 -20.77 -3.44
C GLN A 153 12.50 -19.44 -4.11
N GLU A 154 12.03 -19.47 -5.36
CA GLU A 154 11.62 -18.26 -6.07
C GLU A 154 10.43 -17.54 -5.43
N TYR A 155 9.46 -18.29 -4.87
CA TYR A 155 8.36 -17.69 -4.10
C TYR A 155 8.87 -17.03 -2.82
N SER A 156 9.78 -17.70 -2.10
CA SER A 156 10.42 -17.15 -0.90
C SER A 156 11.17 -15.86 -1.22
N ASP A 157 11.93 -15.84 -2.31
CA ASP A 157 12.70 -14.66 -2.72
C ASP A 157 11.81 -13.51 -3.18
N ARG A 158 10.69 -13.79 -3.86
CA ARG A 158 9.67 -12.78 -4.19
C ARG A 158 9.02 -12.18 -2.95
N ALA A 159 8.64 -13.01 -1.99
CA ALA A 159 8.08 -12.54 -0.73
C ALA A 159 9.11 -11.67 0.02
N LYS A 160 10.37 -12.11 0.11
CA LYS A 160 11.45 -11.32 0.72
C LYS A 160 11.64 -9.97 0.03
N ASN A 161 11.68 -9.94 -1.31
CA ASN A 161 11.83 -8.71 -2.07
C ASN A 161 10.66 -7.74 -1.86
N LEU A 162 9.42 -8.26 -1.79
CA LEU A 162 8.26 -7.46 -1.44
C LEU A 162 8.40 -6.89 -0.03
N MET A 163 8.82 -7.70 0.94
CA MET A 163 9.04 -7.23 2.31
C MET A 163 10.14 -6.16 2.38
N THR A 164 11.26 -6.34 1.67
CA THR A 164 12.29 -5.29 1.57
C THR A 164 11.73 -3.99 1.01
N THR A 165 11.01 -4.08 -0.13
CA THR A 165 10.38 -2.92 -0.77
C THR A 165 9.40 -2.23 0.18
N LEU A 166 8.56 -2.98 0.89
CA LEU A 166 7.61 -2.42 1.86
C LEU A 166 8.33 -1.71 3.01
N TYR A 167 9.41 -2.28 3.54
CA TYR A 167 10.17 -1.67 4.62
C TYR A 167 10.78 -0.33 4.19
N GLU A 168 11.28 -0.24 2.97
CA GLU A 168 11.91 0.97 2.42
C GLU A 168 10.89 2.04 2.01
N GLU A 169 9.76 1.62 1.43
CA GLU A 169 8.79 2.54 0.84
C GLU A 169 7.72 3.03 1.82
N LEU A 170 7.37 2.27 2.87
CA LEU A 170 6.35 2.69 3.83
C LEU A 170 6.67 4.05 4.50
N PRO A 171 7.90 4.29 5.01
CA PRO A 171 8.29 5.59 5.56
C PRO A 171 8.23 6.75 4.56
N ARG A 172 8.40 6.47 3.26
CA ARG A 172 8.26 7.46 2.18
C ARG A 172 6.79 7.76 1.90
N HIS A 173 5.92 6.77 2.02
CA HIS A 173 4.50 6.90 1.68
C HIS A 173 3.64 7.45 2.83
N TYR A 174 4.12 7.42 4.07
CA TYR A 174 3.37 7.88 5.23
C TYR A 174 4.24 8.72 6.17
N ILE A 175 3.77 9.92 6.53
CA ILE A 175 4.53 10.86 7.37
C ILE A 175 3.88 11.15 8.74
N HIS A 176 2.65 10.67 8.98
CA HIS A 176 1.92 10.90 10.25
C HIS A 176 1.31 9.61 10.82
N ILE A 177 2.07 8.52 10.87
CA ILE A 177 1.63 7.32 11.57
C ILE A 177 1.64 7.59 13.09
N PRO A 178 0.50 7.45 13.80
CA PRO A 178 0.48 7.71 15.24
C PRO A 178 1.36 6.72 16.00
N LEU A 179 2.03 7.18 17.07
CA LEU A 179 2.92 6.35 17.90
C LEU A 179 2.22 5.16 18.57
N THR A 180 0.88 5.16 18.63
CA THR A 180 0.08 4.04 19.13
C THR A 180 0.04 2.86 18.15
N PHE A 181 0.44 3.05 16.89
CA PHE A 181 0.54 1.97 15.91
C PHE A 181 1.95 1.39 15.95
N ASP A 182 2.05 0.08 16.13
CA ASP A 182 3.29 -0.66 15.90
C ASP A 182 3.24 -1.28 14.50
N VAL A 183 3.93 -0.64 13.56
CA VAL A 183 4.04 -1.11 12.18
C VAL A 183 5.36 -1.84 12.03
N ARG A 184 5.28 -3.09 11.56
CA ARG A 184 6.45 -3.94 11.33
C ARG A 184 6.40 -4.53 9.95
N VAL A 185 7.58 -4.74 9.39
CA VAL A 185 7.76 -5.54 8.19
C VAL A 185 8.64 -6.72 8.55
N SER A 186 8.09 -7.92 8.38
CA SER A 186 8.58 -9.15 8.97
C SER A 186 8.56 -9.03 10.49
N THR A 187 9.72 -8.86 11.13
CA THR A 187 9.83 -8.67 12.58
C THR A 187 10.41 -7.30 12.96
N LYS A 188 10.84 -6.52 11.97
CA LYS A 188 11.52 -5.24 12.18
C LYS A 188 10.52 -4.09 12.30
N PRO A 189 10.62 -3.24 13.33
CA PRO A 189 9.80 -2.03 13.42
C PRO A 189 10.13 -1.08 12.28
N VAL A 190 9.11 -0.42 11.74
CA VAL A 190 9.25 0.61 10.70
C VAL A 190 9.19 1.97 11.35
N GLU A 191 10.20 2.80 11.09
CA GLU A 191 10.30 4.15 11.64
C GLU A 191 9.89 5.19 10.59
N PHE A 192 8.92 6.04 10.91
CA PHE A 192 8.30 6.99 9.98
C PHE A 192 8.89 8.41 10.10
N TYR A 193 10.21 8.51 10.00
CA TYR A 193 10.94 9.79 10.03
C TYR A 193 11.82 9.99 8.78
N TYR A 194 11.41 9.39 7.66
CA TYR A 194 12.20 9.30 6.43
C TYR A 194 12.74 10.66 6.00
N TRP A 195 11.87 11.66 5.86
CA TRP A 195 12.27 12.98 5.36
C TRP A 195 13.14 13.76 6.33
N GLN A 196 12.94 13.59 7.64
CA GLN A 196 13.75 14.23 8.67
C GLN A 196 15.20 13.71 8.67
N GLN A 197 15.42 12.47 8.24
CA GLN A 197 16.76 11.90 8.08
C GLN A 197 17.34 12.13 6.70
N ARG A 198 16.47 12.28 5.69
CA ARG A 198 16.86 12.35 4.29
C ARG A 198 17.19 13.78 3.84
N LEU A 199 16.43 14.77 4.30
CA LEU A 199 16.58 16.16 3.85
C LEU A 199 17.49 16.95 4.79
N ILE A 200 18.36 17.76 4.20
CA ILE A 200 19.16 18.77 4.91
C ILE A 200 18.51 20.15 4.76
N GLU A 201 18.84 21.04 5.71
CA GLU A 201 18.33 22.43 5.78
C GLU A 201 16.79 22.54 5.85
N LEU A 202 16.14 21.47 6.30
CA LEU A 202 14.68 21.35 6.32
C LEU A 202 14.00 22.54 7.02
N THR A 203 13.25 23.31 6.23
CA THR A 203 12.51 24.50 6.67
C THR A 203 11.02 24.31 6.43
N VAL A 204 10.18 24.86 7.31
CA VAL A 204 8.71 24.71 7.27
C VAL A 204 8.04 26.06 7.06
N PHE A 205 7.07 26.09 6.15
CA PHE A 205 6.22 27.22 5.83
C PHE A 205 4.75 26.86 6.08
N TYR A 206 3.94 27.87 6.42
CA TYR A 206 2.54 27.69 6.79
C TYR A 206 1.60 28.56 5.93
N PRO A 207 1.59 28.39 4.59
CA PRO A 207 0.70 29.16 3.75
C PRO A 207 -0.76 28.80 4.00
N ARG A 208 -1.65 29.75 3.69
CA ARG A 208 -3.10 29.53 3.65
C ARG A 208 -3.55 29.48 2.20
N ILE A 209 -4.26 28.42 1.84
CA ILE A 209 -4.77 28.22 0.48
C ILE A 209 -6.26 28.56 0.48
N ASP A 210 -6.63 29.61 -0.25
CA ASP A 210 -8.02 29.97 -0.48
C ASP A 210 -8.53 29.25 -1.74
N PRO A 211 -9.52 28.36 -1.67
CA PRO A 211 -10.04 27.69 -2.85
C PRO A 211 -11.05 28.55 -3.65
N GLN A 212 -11.43 29.73 -3.16
CA GLN A 212 -12.51 30.55 -3.71
C GLN A 212 -12.00 31.86 -4.32
N ILE A 213 -11.00 32.49 -3.71
CA ILE A 213 -10.51 33.81 -4.13
C ILE A 213 -9.10 33.66 -4.68
N HIS A 214 -8.91 34.01 -5.95
CA HIS A 214 -7.58 33.98 -6.57
C HIS A 214 -6.63 34.98 -5.87
N PHE A 215 -5.37 34.58 -5.67
CA PHE A 215 -4.42 35.34 -4.86
C PHE A 215 -4.16 36.78 -5.38
N SER A 216 -4.35 37.02 -6.67
CA SER A 216 -4.20 38.35 -7.29
C SER A 216 -5.29 39.36 -6.90
N HIS A 217 -6.41 38.90 -6.33
CA HIS A 217 -7.59 39.72 -6.04
C HIS A 217 -7.89 39.87 -4.54
N GLY A 218 -7.21 39.10 -3.67
CA GLY A 218 -7.44 39.14 -2.24
C GLY A 218 -6.66 40.26 -1.55
N SER A 219 -7.36 41.22 -0.93
CA SER A 219 -6.73 42.26 -0.11
C SER A 219 -6.15 41.73 1.21
N ASN A 220 -6.63 40.58 1.71
CA ASN A 220 -6.20 39.95 2.97
C ASN A 220 -5.96 38.42 2.81
N LEU A 221 -4.89 38.04 2.09
CA LEU A 221 -4.52 36.62 1.87
C LEU A 221 -4.26 35.83 3.18
N ASN A 222 -4.03 36.52 4.30
CA ASN A 222 -3.75 35.89 5.59
C ASN A 222 -5.02 35.50 6.38
N GLU A 223 -6.21 35.98 5.99
CA GLU A 223 -7.44 35.82 6.78
C GLU A 223 -8.36 34.71 6.25
N THR A 224 -8.26 34.35 4.97
CA THR A 224 -9.12 33.36 4.33
C THR A 224 -8.37 32.06 4.00
N GLY A 225 -9.08 31.05 3.50
CA GLY A 225 -8.52 29.75 3.13
C GLY A 225 -8.21 28.79 4.29
N TYR A 226 -7.58 27.67 3.97
CA TYR A 226 -7.19 26.64 4.94
C TYR A 226 -5.67 26.55 5.08
N PRO A 227 -5.14 26.21 6.27
CA PRO A 227 -3.70 26.07 6.46
C PRO A 227 -3.19 24.79 5.82
N ILE A 228 -2.02 24.88 5.17
CA ILE A 228 -1.26 23.73 4.70
C ILE A 228 0.19 23.87 5.16
N TRP A 229 0.88 22.75 5.37
CA TRP A 229 2.28 22.76 5.77
C TRP A 229 3.13 22.47 4.55
N VAL A 230 4.14 23.30 4.31
CA VAL A 230 5.08 23.10 3.20
C VAL A 230 6.47 23.00 3.78
N PHE A 231 7.10 21.84 3.61
CA PHE A 231 8.49 21.63 3.99
C PHE A 231 9.36 21.76 2.75
N ALA A 232 10.50 22.43 2.87
CA ALA A 232 11.51 22.54 1.83
C ALA A 232 12.86 22.09 2.38
N GLY A 233 13.60 21.30 1.62
CA GLY A 233 14.94 20.86 1.99
C GLY A 233 15.66 20.24 0.80
N PHE A 234 16.96 20.03 0.94
CA PHE A 234 17.79 19.42 -0.11
C PHE A 234 18.01 17.93 0.18
N ASP A 235 17.95 17.09 -0.85
CA ASP A 235 18.25 15.68 -0.77
C ASP A 235 19.67 15.42 -1.30
N PRO A 236 20.69 15.29 -0.42
CA PRO A 236 22.08 15.12 -0.84
C PRO A 236 22.33 13.77 -1.50
N VAL A 237 21.50 12.75 -1.25
CA VAL A 237 21.70 11.43 -1.83
C VAL A 237 21.32 11.43 -3.31
N ARG A 238 20.31 12.21 -3.71
CA ARG A 238 19.96 12.39 -5.13
C ARG A 238 21.06 13.07 -5.92
N MET A 239 21.82 13.96 -5.29
CA MET A 239 22.97 14.59 -5.95
C MET A 239 24.11 13.61 -6.25
N GLY A 240 24.21 12.51 -5.50
CA GLY A 240 25.20 11.46 -5.71
C GLY A 240 24.68 10.26 -6.54
N ASN A 241 23.41 10.26 -6.94
CA ASN A 241 22.78 9.14 -7.61
C ASN A 241 22.08 9.59 -8.90
N ASP A 242 22.73 9.36 -10.04
CA ASP A 242 22.23 9.72 -11.37
C ASP A 242 20.87 9.09 -11.72
N THR A 243 20.46 8.01 -11.02
CA THR A 243 19.20 7.31 -11.30
C THR A 243 17.97 7.96 -10.66
N GLU A 244 18.13 8.74 -9.59
CA GLU A 244 17.00 9.36 -8.87
C GLU A 244 16.62 10.74 -9.41
N GLY A 245 17.47 11.32 -10.27
CA GLY A 245 17.30 12.66 -10.80
C GLY A 245 17.59 13.75 -9.76
N ASN A 246 18.09 14.88 -10.22
CA ASN A 246 18.49 15.99 -9.37
C ASN A 246 17.52 17.19 -9.40
N ALA A 247 16.50 17.14 -10.26
CA ALA A 247 15.50 18.18 -10.41
C ALA A 247 14.62 18.34 -9.14
N LEU A 248 13.95 19.50 -9.07
CA LEU A 248 13.01 19.81 -8.01
C LEU A 248 11.90 18.77 -7.96
N THR A 249 11.77 18.09 -6.82
CA THR A 249 10.72 17.11 -6.58
C THR A 249 9.63 17.69 -5.69
N LEU A 250 8.38 17.42 -6.05
CA LEU A 250 7.20 17.78 -5.25
C LEU A 250 6.52 16.50 -4.77
N CYS A 251 6.41 16.37 -3.45
CA CYS A 251 5.64 15.31 -2.78
C CYS A 251 4.40 15.93 -2.14
N VAL A 252 3.20 15.49 -2.52
CA VAL A 252 1.95 15.93 -1.89
C VAL A 252 1.38 14.82 -1.04
N TYR A 253 1.32 15.06 0.27
CA TYR A 253 0.71 14.22 1.27
C TYR A 253 -0.65 14.80 1.68
N SER A 254 -1.60 13.93 1.97
CA SER A 254 -2.90 14.33 2.50
C SER A 254 -3.43 13.30 3.49
N ARG A 255 -4.50 13.67 4.19
CA ARG A 255 -5.16 12.91 5.27
C ARG A 255 -4.35 12.87 6.55
N LYS A 256 -5.03 12.47 7.64
CA LYS A 256 -4.45 12.40 8.98
C LYS A 256 -3.21 11.51 9.10
N SER A 257 -3.11 10.46 8.29
CA SER A 257 -1.95 9.56 8.25
C SER A 257 -0.76 10.14 7.47
N GLY A 258 -0.93 11.30 6.82
CA GLY A 258 0.04 11.87 5.90
C GLY A 258 0.36 10.90 4.80
N ARG A 259 -0.65 10.42 4.05
CA ARG A 259 -0.45 9.48 2.95
C ARG A 259 0.00 10.23 1.71
N LEU A 260 1.03 9.75 1.02
CA LEU A 260 1.47 10.25 -0.27
C LEU A 260 0.35 10.08 -1.30
N ILE A 261 -0.02 11.19 -1.93
CA ILE A 261 -1.06 11.26 -2.97
C ILE A 261 -0.44 11.47 -4.33
N LYS A 262 0.55 12.37 -4.42
CA LYS A 262 1.17 12.76 -5.68
C LYS A 262 2.68 12.91 -5.50
N LEU A 263 3.43 12.39 -6.45
CA LEU A 263 4.87 12.59 -6.57
C LEU A 263 5.14 13.12 -7.99
N ASP A 264 5.81 14.26 -8.07
CA ASP A 264 6.33 14.81 -9.31
C ASP A 264 7.84 14.95 -9.19
N THR A 265 8.59 14.18 -9.98
CA THR A 265 10.06 14.12 -9.91
C THR A 265 10.73 15.32 -10.56
N ASP A 266 10.01 16.10 -11.38
CA ASP A 266 10.45 17.38 -11.92
C ASP A 266 9.28 18.37 -11.96
N ALA A 267 8.99 18.95 -10.80
CA ALA A 267 7.84 19.83 -10.63
C ALA A 267 8.08 21.28 -11.09
N ARG A 268 9.23 21.60 -11.74
CA ARG A 268 9.56 22.98 -12.16
C ARG A 268 8.49 23.55 -13.09
N ALA A 269 8.05 22.77 -14.07
CA ALA A 269 7.00 23.17 -14.99
C ALA A 269 5.66 23.42 -14.27
N LEU A 270 5.32 22.53 -13.33
CA LEU A 270 4.09 22.60 -12.56
C LEU A 270 4.04 23.83 -11.65
N LEU A 271 5.20 24.21 -11.09
CA LEU A 271 5.34 25.33 -10.17
C LEU A 271 5.65 26.68 -10.86
N GLY A 272 5.64 26.72 -12.19
CA GLY A 272 5.95 27.95 -12.95
C GLY A 272 7.40 28.42 -12.79
N LEU A 273 8.33 27.51 -12.48
CA LEU A 273 9.75 27.79 -12.31
C LEU A 273 10.54 27.61 -13.61
N GLU A 274 11.70 28.24 -13.68
CA GLU A 274 12.61 28.10 -14.82
C GLU A 274 13.08 26.64 -14.98
N ARG A 275 12.88 26.07 -16.17
CA ARG A 275 13.33 24.69 -16.51
C ARG A 275 14.74 24.65 -17.10
N GLY A 276 15.28 25.81 -17.48
CA GLY A 276 16.57 25.93 -18.13
C GLY A 276 17.74 25.77 -17.16
N GLY A 277 18.82 25.15 -17.65
CA GLY A 277 20.09 25.07 -16.93
C GLY A 277 20.06 24.14 -15.70
N THR A 278 20.86 24.50 -14.70
CA THR A 278 21.05 23.77 -13.44
C THR A 278 20.21 24.33 -12.29
N ASN A 279 19.34 25.32 -12.56
CA ASN A 279 18.48 25.91 -11.55
C ASN A 279 17.49 24.86 -11.04
N PHE A 280 17.38 24.78 -9.71
CA PHE A 280 16.59 23.78 -8.99
C PHE A 280 16.96 22.32 -9.31
N CYS A 281 18.18 22.06 -9.79
CA CYS A 281 18.73 20.72 -10.05
C CYS A 281 19.73 20.25 -8.98
N GLN A 282 19.56 20.70 -7.74
CA GLN A 282 20.44 20.38 -6.59
C GLN A 282 19.72 19.49 -5.57
N GLY A 283 18.77 18.67 -6.02
CA GLY A 283 18.03 17.78 -5.13
C GLY A 283 17.03 18.51 -4.23
N LEU A 284 16.56 19.72 -4.61
CA LEU A 284 15.51 20.42 -3.88
C LEU A 284 14.24 19.56 -3.84
N THR A 285 13.71 19.37 -2.64
CA THR A 285 12.50 18.57 -2.38
C THR A 285 11.50 19.43 -1.62
N ILE A 286 10.30 19.56 -2.18
CA ILE A 286 9.18 20.25 -1.56
C ILE A 286 8.14 19.21 -1.14
N ILE A 287 7.77 19.24 0.14
CA ILE A 287 6.76 18.35 0.71
C ILE A 287 5.57 19.19 1.13
N VAL A 288 4.42 18.91 0.54
CA VAL A 288 3.14 19.51 0.90
C VAL A 288 2.40 18.54 1.80
N ASP A 289 1.97 19.00 2.98
CA ASP A 289 1.26 18.20 3.96
C ASP A 289 -0.13 18.80 4.24
N ASP A 290 -1.13 18.26 3.55
CA ASP A 290 -2.54 18.52 3.77
C ASP A 290 -3.12 17.55 4.83
N ARG A 291 -2.62 17.66 6.05
CA ARG A 291 -3.01 16.80 7.17
C ARG A 291 -4.51 16.81 7.46
N ASN A 292 -5.16 17.94 7.19
CA ASN A 292 -6.59 18.16 7.40
C ASN A 292 -7.45 17.56 6.28
N GLY A 293 -6.86 17.23 5.12
CA GLY A 293 -7.57 16.59 4.02
C GLY A 293 -8.48 17.53 3.24
N ASN A 294 -8.06 18.78 3.07
CA ASN A 294 -8.77 19.82 2.32
C ASN A 294 -8.59 19.70 0.80
N LEU A 295 -7.56 18.99 0.34
CA LEU A 295 -7.36 18.78 -1.10
C LEU A 295 -8.43 17.84 -1.66
N PRO A 296 -9.05 18.18 -2.80
CA PRO A 296 -9.99 17.28 -3.49
C PRO A 296 -9.20 16.11 -4.05
N LEU A 297 -9.38 14.91 -3.52
CA LEU A 297 -8.64 13.73 -4.00
C LEU A 297 -9.47 12.94 -4.99
N SER A 298 -8.80 12.33 -5.97
CA SER A 298 -9.44 11.33 -6.83
C SER A 298 -9.96 10.13 -6.00
N PRO A 299 -10.97 9.38 -6.48
CA PRO A 299 -11.51 8.23 -5.75
C PRO A 299 -10.45 7.16 -5.37
N THR A 300 -9.41 7.01 -6.19
CA THR A 300 -8.29 6.08 -5.96
C THR A 300 -7.26 6.61 -4.95
N LYS A 301 -7.31 7.92 -4.63
CA LYS A 301 -6.34 8.63 -3.79
C LYS A 301 -4.92 8.50 -4.33
N GLN A 302 -4.79 8.62 -5.65
CA GLN A 302 -3.52 8.60 -6.39
C GLN A 302 -3.27 9.92 -7.14
N ASP A 303 -4.21 10.87 -7.05
CA ASP A 303 -4.04 12.22 -7.60
C ASP A 303 -5.02 13.20 -6.93
N ILE A 304 -4.85 14.49 -7.23
CA ILE A 304 -5.71 15.59 -6.82
C ILE A 304 -6.72 15.87 -7.95
N ALA A 305 -8.01 15.88 -7.64
CA ALA A 305 -9.12 16.01 -8.56
C ALA A 305 -9.76 17.40 -8.49
N PHE A 306 -8.97 18.44 -8.80
CA PHE A 306 -9.46 19.83 -8.77
C PHE A 306 -10.70 20.04 -9.64
N GLY A 307 -10.80 19.37 -10.79
CA GLY A 307 -11.94 19.51 -11.71
C GLY A 307 -13.30 19.06 -11.15
N GLU A 308 -13.34 18.40 -9.99
CA GLU A 308 -14.58 18.01 -9.30
C GLU A 308 -15.11 19.12 -8.36
N GLU A 309 -14.35 20.20 -8.18
CA GLU A 309 -14.76 21.35 -7.36
C GLU A 309 -15.22 22.53 -8.21
N ALA A 310 -16.23 23.28 -7.71
CA ALA A 310 -16.79 24.44 -8.42
C ALA A 310 -15.75 25.52 -8.78
N ASN A 311 -14.73 25.70 -7.92
CA ASN A 311 -13.63 26.64 -8.11
C ASN A 311 -12.26 25.92 -8.19
N GLY A 312 -12.26 24.71 -8.76
CA GLY A 312 -11.09 23.84 -8.85
C GLY A 312 -9.85 24.49 -9.45
N ASP A 313 -10.02 25.26 -10.53
CA ASP A 313 -8.90 25.95 -11.20
C ASP A 313 -8.27 27.02 -10.30
N ILE A 314 -9.09 27.82 -9.60
CA ILE A 314 -8.61 28.81 -8.63
C ILE A 314 -7.86 28.12 -7.49
N HIS A 315 -8.41 27.03 -6.96
CA HIS A 315 -7.79 26.26 -5.89
C HIS A 315 -6.42 25.70 -6.33
N LYS A 316 -6.36 25.12 -7.53
CA LYS A 316 -5.12 24.60 -8.11
C LYS A 316 -4.06 25.68 -8.30
N ASP A 317 -4.44 26.80 -8.91
CA ASP A 317 -3.54 27.90 -9.22
C ASP A 317 -3.00 28.54 -7.95
N ASN A 318 -3.86 28.78 -6.95
CA ASN A 318 -3.44 29.30 -5.65
C ASN A 318 -2.47 28.33 -4.94
N LEU A 319 -2.76 27.03 -4.94
CA LEU A 319 -1.88 26.03 -4.31
C LEU A 319 -0.50 26.02 -4.95
N TYR A 320 -0.41 25.84 -6.27
CA TYR A 320 0.88 25.70 -6.95
C TYR A 320 1.65 27.02 -7.02
N SER A 321 0.97 28.18 -7.06
CA SER A 321 1.63 29.49 -6.99
C SER A 321 2.31 29.71 -5.65
N TRP A 322 1.65 29.37 -4.54
CA TRP A 322 2.26 29.44 -3.21
C TRP A 322 3.47 28.51 -3.08
N ILE A 323 3.33 27.27 -3.55
CA ILE A 323 4.43 26.29 -3.51
C ILE A 323 5.60 26.76 -4.38
N GLY A 324 5.34 27.28 -5.58
CA GLY A 324 6.35 27.83 -6.47
C GLY A 324 7.08 29.04 -5.87
N ALA A 325 6.34 29.95 -5.24
CA ALA A 325 6.93 31.10 -4.54
C ALA A 325 7.83 30.65 -3.37
N ILE A 326 7.40 29.67 -2.57
CA ILE A 326 8.21 29.09 -1.49
C ILE A 326 9.46 28.43 -2.04
N ALA A 327 9.33 27.60 -3.08
CA ALA A 327 10.46 26.92 -3.71
C ALA A 327 11.49 27.92 -4.25
N ASN A 328 11.03 28.98 -4.93
CA ASN A 328 11.89 30.03 -5.46
C ASN A 328 12.57 30.84 -4.35
N CYS A 329 11.84 31.19 -3.28
CA CYS A 329 12.38 31.94 -2.15
C CYS A 329 13.37 31.12 -1.32
N TYR A 330 13.13 29.82 -1.16
CA TYR A 330 13.99 28.94 -0.37
C TYR A 330 15.30 28.60 -1.10
N TYR A 331 15.24 28.51 -2.43
CA TYR A 331 16.39 28.17 -3.27
C TYR A 331 17.42 29.30 -3.40
N ASN A 332 16.97 30.56 -3.40
CA ASN A 332 17.81 31.76 -3.59
C ASN A 332 18.21 32.39 -2.26
#